data_AF-A0A8T5RDL6-F1
#
_entry.id   AF-A0A8T5RDL6-F1
#
_cell.length_a   1.000
_cell.length_b   1.000
_cell.length_c   1.000
_cell.angle_alpha   90.00
_cell.angle_beta   90.00
_cell.angle_gamma   90.00
#
_symmetry.space_group_name_H-M   'P 1'
#
loop_
_entity.id
_entity.type
_entity.pdbx_description
1 polymer ?
#
loop_
_entity_poly.entity_id
_entity_poly.type
_entity_poly.pdbx_seq_one_letter_code
_entity_poly.pdbx_strand_id
1 'polypeptide(L)'
;MKNCPYCNRKIEESWIYCQFCNKPLLKNVDIEVKQINSQSDRFEYETLYESEDDTAFQINHIQDDFDDKISELERKINEVTQYGDPIGNLLLQKASLYYKNRKFSKTQKELENALENFKIEENELKIAICHNELGLIKEELGYFEDSIYHFDESIQILKNLDENKKLVQVYNNIGNAYFQIKDVENAYKYYQNAIELSEKENLVYEEIKSSSNIVEILFILNDYERIKKILNRLKEFFNNNNDIYGVITTLLKYGKLYFFLGDHYYDKSYDKLLDALELINNIENQISVYMRSKLEWEIFLFQGKINLFWNKLSEAENLLLKSLESVRMFEIENENVNES
;
A
#
# COMPACT_ATOMS: atom_id res chain seq x y z
N MET A 1 -31.76 5.81 15.06
CA MET A 1 -31.50 7.20 14.58
C MET A 1 -30.68 7.91 15.64
N LYS A 2 -29.53 8.47 15.26
CA LYS A 2 -28.63 9.23 16.16
C LYS A 2 -28.58 10.70 15.74
N ASN A 3 -28.01 11.57 16.57
CA ASN A 3 -27.69 12.94 16.16
C ASN A 3 -26.26 13.00 15.64
N CYS A 4 -26.02 13.77 14.58
CA CYS A 4 -24.69 14.05 14.07
C CYS A 4 -23.88 14.83 15.13
N PRO A 5 -22.66 14.39 15.51
CA PRO A 5 -21.88 15.04 16.56
C PRO A 5 -21.40 16.45 16.17
N TYR A 6 -21.42 16.80 14.88
CA TYR A 6 -20.94 18.10 14.40
C TYR A 6 -22.04 19.14 14.17
N CYS A 7 -23.20 18.73 13.65
CA CYS A 7 -24.28 19.64 13.31
C CYS A 7 -25.58 19.39 14.08
N ASN A 8 -25.59 18.38 14.97
CA ASN A 8 -26.70 17.98 15.83
C ASN A 8 -28.03 17.64 15.11
N ARG A 9 -28.01 17.41 13.79
CA ARG A 9 -29.17 16.95 13.01
C ARG A 9 -29.37 15.44 13.17
N LYS A 10 -30.62 14.98 13.09
CA LYS A 10 -30.96 13.55 13.08
C LYS A 10 -30.40 12.90 11.81
N ILE A 11 -29.72 11.78 11.99
CA ILE A 11 -29.06 11.00 10.94
C ILE A 11 -29.38 9.52 11.13
N GLU A 12 -29.30 8.75 10.04
CA GLU A 12 -29.42 7.30 10.10
C GLU A 12 -28.16 6.68 10.72
N GLU A 13 -28.32 5.53 11.35
CA GLU A 13 -27.19 4.83 11.98
C GLU A 13 -26.23 4.22 10.96
N SER A 14 -26.74 3.88 9.77
CA SER A 14 -25.99 3.35 8.62
C SER A 14 -25.12 4.39 7.92
N TRP A 15 -25.32 5.68 8.18
CA TRP A 15 -24.55 6.73 7.51
C TRP A 15 -23.11 6.78 8.05
N ILE A 16 -22.16 6.63 7.14
CA ILE A 16 -20.72 6.77 7.42
C ILE A 16 -20.24 8.23 7.36
N TYR A 17 -21.04 9.15 6.78
CA TYR A 17 -20.84 10.60 6.83
C TYR A 17 -22.18 11.34 6.93
N CYS A 18 -22.17 12.55 7.47
CA CYS A 18 -23.35 13.38 7.61
C CYS A 18 -23.66 14.12 6.31
N GLN A 19 -24.77 13.80 5.65
CA GLN A 19 -25.20 14.46 4.40
C GLN A 19 -25.52 15.96 4.57
N PHE A 20 -25.64 16.46 5.80
CA PHE A 20 -25.96 17.87 6.06
C PHE A 20 -24.72 18.75 6.24
N CYS A 21 -23.64 18.19 6.78
CA CYS A 21 -22.43 18.95 7.09
C CYS A 21 -21.17 18.36 6.46
N ASN A 22 -21.31 17.29 5.66
CA ASN A 22 -20.24 16.56 4.99
C ASN A 22 -19.06 16.22 5.91
N LYS A 23 -19.38 15.76 7.13
CA LYS A 23 -18.37 15.28 8.10
C LYS A 23 -18.51 13.77 8.33
N PRO A 24 -17.38 13.04 8.46
CA PRO A 24 -17.39 11.61 8.78
C PRO A 24 -18.17 11.32 10.07
N LEU A 25 -18.87 10.20 10.18
CA LEU A 25 -19.67 9.83 11.36
C LEU A 25 -19.11 8.65 12.16
N LEU A 26 -17.86 8.26 11.86
CA LEU A 26 -17.13 7.21 12.56
C LEU A 26 -16.83 7.65 14.01
N LYS A 27 -17.00 6.74 14.96
CA LYS A 27 -16.95 7.03 16.41
C LYS A 27 -15.56 7.46 16.92
N ASN A 28 -14.49 7.25 16.14
CA ASN A 28 -13.08 7.45 16.53
C ASN A 28 -12.30 8.42 15.62
N VAL A 29 -12.98 9.33 14.91
CA VAL A 29 -12.33 10.39 14.12
C VAL A 29 -12.16 11.62 15.02
N ASP A 30 -11.32 11.53 16.05
CA ASP A 30 -11.00 12.71 16.86
C ASP A 30 -10.10 13.65 16.06
N ILE A 31 -10.54 14.91 16.00
CA ILE A 31 -10.05 15.97 15.10
C ILE A 31 -9.11 16.86 15.90
N GLU A 32 -7.81 16.55 15.93
CA GLU A 32 -6.77 17.56 16.15
C GLU A 32 -5.56 17.26 15.27
N VAL A 33 -5.48 17.96 14.14
CA VAL A 33 -4.28 18.00 13.30
C VAL A 33 -3.24 18.82 14.07
N LYS A 34 -2.31 18.15 14.76
CA LYS A 34 -1.15 18.83 15.35
C LYS A 34 -0.26 19.34 14.22
N GLN A 35 0.03 20.64 14.23
CA GLN A 35 1.08 21.21 13.40
C GLN A 35 2.43 20.69 13.93
N ILE A 36 3.18 19.96 13.11
CA ILE A 36 4.52 19.48 13.49
C ILE A 36 5.55 19.91 12.44
N ASN A 37 6.58 20.59 12.96
CA ASN A 37 7.70 21.19 12.25
C ASN A 37 8.59 20.12 11.59
N SER A 38 9.05 20.44 10.39
CA SER A 38 9.98 19.66 9.60
C SER A 38 11.41 19.75 10.16
N GLN A 39 11.94 18.64 10.67
CA GLN A 39 13.38 18.39 10.61
C GLN A 39 13.61 17.01 10.01
N SER A 40 14.32 17.02 8.90
CA SER A 40 14.69 15.87 8.09
C SER A 40 15.90 15.18 8.70
N ASP A 41 15.85 13.86 8.82
CA ASP A 41 17.04 13.03 8.72
C ASP A 41 16.75 11.84 7.79
N ARG A 42 17.67 11.58 6.87
CA ARG A 42 17.67 10.43 5.98
C ARG A 42 18.10 9.20 6.77
N PHE A 43 17.29 8.15 6.77
CA PHE A 43 17.69 6.85 7.29
C PHE A 43 17.17 5.71 6.41
N GLU A 44 18.06 4.76 6.16
CA GLU A 44 17.86 3.55 5.37
C GLU A 44 16.91 2.56 6.05
N TYR A 45 16.23 1.79 5.22
CA TYR A 45 15.19 0.85 5.59
C TYR A 45 15.60 -0.58 5.27
N GLU A 46 15.43 -1.49 6.24
CA GLU A 46 15.47 -2.93 6.04
C GLU A 46 14.06 -3.50 6.28
N THR A 47 13.25 -3.47 5.22
CA THR A 47 12.14 -4.39 5.00
C THR A 47 12.63 -5.45 4.02
N LEU A 48 12.47 -6.74 4.34
CA LEU A 48 12.98 -7.87 3.55
C LEU A 48 12.45 -7.93 2.09
N TYR A 49 11.43 -7.13 1.78
CA TYR A 49 10.72 -7.11 0.50
C TYR A 49 10.46 -5.69 -0.02
N GLU A 50 11.11 -4.64 0.51
CA GLU A 50 10.95 -3.33 -0.13
C GLU A 50 11.50 -3.37 -1.56
N SER A 51 10.57 -3.04 -2.47
CA SER A 51 10.67 -3.05 -3.91
C SER A 51 11.56 -1.93 -4.40
N GLU A 52 12.86 -2.17 -4.41
CA GLU A 52 13.72 -1.75 -5.51
C GLU A 52 13.90 -2.98 -6.41
N ASP A 53 13.85 -2.79 -7.73
CA ASP A 53 13.90 -3.80 -8.79
C ASP A 53 12.58 -4.46 -9.21
N ASP A 54 11.60 -3.64 -9.61
CA ASP A 54 10.70 -4.03 -10.72
C ASP A 54 11.33 -3.57 -12.04
N THR A 55 12.44 -4.19 -12.44
CA THR A 55 13.02 -4.03 -13.78
C THR A 55 12.67 -5.25 -14.64
N ALA A 56 11.50 -5.17 -15.31
CA ALA A 56 11.11 -6.15 -16.31
C ALA A 56 11.87 -5.89 -17.63
N PHE A 57 13.14 -6.30 -17.70
CA PHE A 57 13.82 -6.55 -18.98
C PHE A 57 14.85 -7.68 -18.80
N GLN A 58 14.67 -8.76 -19.58
CA GLN A 58 15.37 -10.06 -19.58
C GLN A 58 14.79 -11.19 -18.70
N ILE A 59 13.52 -11.53 -18.90
CA ILE A 59 12.82 -12.65 -18.23
C ILE A 59 13.61 -13.98 -18.26
N ASN A 60 14.28 -14.30 -19.38
CA ASN A 60 15.02 -15.57 -19.48
C ASN A 60 16.33 -15.59 -18.67
N HIS A 61 17.08 -14.49 -18.61
CA HIS A 61 18.31 -14.42 -17.81
C HIS A 61 18.04 -14.25 -16.32
N ILE A 62 16.93 -13.59 -15.96
CA ILE A 62 16.49 -13.41 -14.57
C ILE A 62 15.95 -14.72 -13.99
N GLN A 63 15.23 -15.53 -14.78
CA GLN A 63 14.70 -16.81 -14.30
C GLN A 63 15.80 -17.82 -13.99
N ASP A 64 16.80 -17.92 -14.86
CA ASP A 64 17.97 -18.78 -14.64
C ASP A 64 18.75 -18.34 -13.38
N ASP A 65 18.88 -17.02 -13.16
CA ASP A 65 19.54 -16.45 -11.96
C ASP A 65 18.76 -16.77 -10.66
N PHE A 66 17.42 -16.75 -10.69
CA PHE A 66 16.62 -17.14 -9.53
C PHE A 66 16.76 -18.62 -9.20
N ASP A 67 16.68 -19.51 -10.19
CA ASP A 67 16.74 -20.95 -9.96
C ASP A 67 18.13 -21.39 -9.48
N ASP A 68 19.21 -20.75 -9.98
CA ASP A 68 20.58 -20.96 -9.49
C ASP A 68 20.73 -20.50 -8.03
N LYS A 69 20.25 -19.30 -7.68
CA LYS A 69 20.30 -18.77 -6.31
C LYS A 69 19.50 -19.62 -5.33
N ILE A 70 18.32 -20.09 -5.74
CA ILE A 70 17.48 -20.99 -4.94
C ILE A 70 18.21 -22.32 -4.72
N SER A 71 18.85 -22.88 -5.76
CA SER A 71 19.61 -24.13 -5.65
C SER A 71 20.82 -23.98 -4.70
N GLU A 72 21.50 -22.83 -4.73
CA GLU A 72 22.60 -22.54 -3.79
C GLU A 72 22.09 -22.46 -2.34
N LEU A 73 20.95 -21.79 -2.10
CA LEU A 73 20.32 -21.72 -0.79
C LEU A 73 19.88 -23.09 -0.29
N GLU A 74 19.32 -23.94 -1.16
CA GLU A 74 18.92 -25.30 -0.78
C GLU A 74 20.13 -26.14 -0.36
N ARG A 75 21.26 -26.01 -1.05
CA ARG A 75 22.51 -26.66 -0.63
C ARG A 75 22.96 -26.18 0.74
N LYS A 76 22.95 -24.86 0.99
CA LYS A 76 23.31 -24.27 2.28
C LYS A 76 22.38 -24.72 3.41
N ILE A 77 21.07 -24.73 3.17
CA ILE A 77 20.07 -25.21 4.12
C ILE A 77 20.35 -26.66 4.48
N ASN A 78 20.60 -27.53 3.49
CA ASN A 78 20.91 -28.94 3.72
C ASN A 78 22.20 -29.13 4.52
N GLU A 79 23.24 -28.33 4.26
CA GLU A 79 24.50 -28.35 5.02
C GLU A 79 24.28 -27.93 6.47
N VAL A 80 23.66 -26.77 6.71
CA VAL A 80 23.39 -26.23 8.06
C VAL A 80 22.47 -27.15 8.87
N THR A 81 21.46 -27.74 8.22
CA THR A 81 20.52 -28.68 8.86
C THR A 81 21.24 -29.94 9.38
N GLN A 82 22.29 -30.42 8.70
CA GLN A 82 23.06 -31.58 9.16
C GLN A 82 23.79 -31.33 10.49
N TYR A 83 24.15 -30.08 10.76
CA TYR A 83 24.80 -29.67 12.01
C TYR A 83 23.80 -29.30 13.11
N GLY A 84 22.50 -29.27 12.80
CA GLY A 84 21.43 -28.89 13.74
C GLY A 84 21.35 -27.39 14.01
N ASP A 85 22.00 -26.58 13.18
CA ASP A 85 22.01 -25.13 13.30
C ASP A 85 20.69 -24.52 12.78
N PRO A 86 20.25 -23.35 13.30
CA PRO A 86 19.00 -22.76 12.89
C PRO A 86 19.02 -22.24 11.45
N ILE A 87 17.99 -22.58 10.67
CA ILE A 87 17.89 -22.26 9.23
C ILE A 87 16.86 -21.16 8.92
N GLY A 88 16.21 -20.58 9.94
CA GLY A 88 15.11 -19.63 9.76
C GLY A 88 15.45 -18.45 8.84
N ASN A 89 16.63 -17.86 8.98
CA ASN A 89 17.06 -16.74 8.12
C ASN A 89 17.29 -17.16 6.66
N LEU A 90 17.79 -18.39 6.41
CA LEU A 90 17.96 -18.92 5.06
C LEU A 90 16.62 -19.19 4.39
N LEU A 91 15.64 -19.66 5.16
CA LEU A 91 14.27 -19.87 4.70
C LEU A 91 13.59 -18.54 4.33
N LEU A 92 13.80 -17.48 5.11
CA LEU A 92 13.33 -16.13 4.75
C LEU A 92 13.95 -15.62 3.45
N GLN A 93 15.26 -15.83 3.24
CA GLN A 93 15.91 -15.45 1.97
C GLN A 93 15.32 -16.23 0.80
N LYS A 94 15.06 -17.53 0.98
CA LYS A 94 14.44 -18.38 -0.04
C LYS A 94 13.00 -17.94 -0.35
N ALA A 95 12.22 -17.60 0.68
CA ALA A 95 10.89 -17.04 0.53
C ALA A 95 10.91 -15.73 -0.27
N SER A 96 11.89 -14.84 -0.01
CA SER A 96 12.11 -13.61 -0.77
C SER A 96 12.35 -13.85 -2.26
N LEU A 97 13.19 -14.84 -2.60
CA LEU A 97 13.40 -15.21 -4.00
C LEU A 97 12.14 -15.79 -4.65
N TYR A 98 11.40 -16.65 -3.96
CA TYR A 98 10.14 -17.17 -4.49
C TYR A 98 9.10 -16.08 -4.69
N TYR A 99 9.04 -15.09 -3.79
CA TYR A 99 8.15 -13.94 -3.92
C TYR A 99 8.49 -13.09 -5.14
N LYS A 100 9.78 -12.75 -5.32
CA LYS A 100 10.25 -12.01 -6.51
C LYS A 100 9.99 -12.77 -7.81
N ASN A 101 10.02 -14.10 -7.77
CA ASN A 101 9.64 -14.98 -8.88
C ASN A 101 8.11 -15.25 -8.94
N ARG A 102 7.28 -14.53 -8.17
CA ARG A 102 5.82 -14.69 -8.08
C ARG A 102 5.32 -16.11 -7.81
N LYS A 103 6.16 -16.95 -7.18
CA LYS A 103 5.84 -18.33 -6.77
C LYS A 103 5.19 -18.32 -5.37
N PHE A 104 4.04 -17.66 -5.22
CA PHE A 104 3.41 -17.37 -3.91
C PHE A 104 3.16 -18.60 -3.03
N SER A 105 2.74 -19.74 -3.62
CA SER A 105 2.54 -20.99 -2.86
C SER A 105 3.85 -21.50 -2.25
N LYS A 106 4.97 -21.35 -2.96
CA LYS A 106 6.29 -21.71 -2.43
C LYS A 106 6.77 -20.68 -1.40
N THR A 107 6.51 -19.39 -1.62
CA THR A 107 6.78 -18.34 -0.64
C THR A 107 6.09 -18.63 0.70
N GLN A 108 4.79 -18.91 0.67
CA GLN A 108 4.01 -19.24 1.88
C GLN A 108 4.64 -20.42 2.62
N LYS A 109 4.96 -21.51 1.90
CA LYS A 109 5.58 -22.70 2.50
C LYS A 109 6.92 -22.39 3.18
N GLU A 110 7.80 -21.62 2.54
CA GLU A 110 9.09 -21.28 3.15
C GLU A 110 8.95 -20.31 4.33
N LEU A 111 7.96 -19.41 4.31
CA LEU A 111 7.63 -18.55 5.46
C LEU A 111 7.09 -19.37 6.65
N GLU A 112 6.24 -20.36 6.40
CA GLU A 112 5.74 -21.28 7.44
C GLU A 112 6.90 -22.10 8.05
N ASN A 113 7.81 -22.61 7.22
CA ASN A 113 9.02 -23.30 7.69
C ASN A 113 9.91 -22.37 8.53
N ALA A 114 10.09 -21.12 8.09
CA ALA A 114 10.88 -20.12 8.82
C ALA A 114 10.24 -19.80 10.18
N LEU A 115 8.92 -19.63 10.21
CA LEU A 115 8.15 -19.40 11.43
C LEU A 115 8.35 -20.51 12.46
N GLU A 116 8.26 -21.77 12.05
CA GLU A 116 8.49 -22.91 12.96
C GLU A 116 9.94 -22.97 13.49
N ASN A 117 10.93 -22.62 12.67
CA ASN A 117 12.31 -22.49 13.14
C ASN A 117 12.46 -21.40 14.19
N PHE A 118 11.91 -20.21 13.93
CA PHE A 118 12.02 -19.10 14.88
C PHE A 118 11.23 -19.31 16.17
N LYS A 119 10.16 -20.12 16.15
CA LYS A 119 9.48 -20.59 17.36
C LYS A 119 10.38 -21.47 18.21
N ILE A 120 11.13 -22.39 17.60
CA ILE A 120 12.10 -23.25 18.30
C ILE A 120 13.25 -22.41 18.87
N GLU A 121 13.69 -21.38 18.15
CA GLU A 121 14.70 -20.42 18.60
C GLU A 121 14.18 -19.42 19.65
N GLU A 122 12.87 -19.41 19.93
CA GLU A 122 12.18 -18.42 20.77
C GLU A 122 12.46 -16.96 20.33
N ASN A 123 12.64 -16.74 19.02
CA ASN A 123 12.95 -15.43 18.44
C ASN A 123 11.68 -14.66 18.09
N GLU A 124 11.07 -14.01 19.08
CA GLU A 124 9.80 -13.27 18.95
C GLU A 124 9.82 -12.25 17.81
N LEU A 125 10.91 -11.50 17.62
CA LEU A 125 11.01 -10.51 16.56
C LEU A 125 10.89 -11.16 15.18
N LYS A 126 11.57 -12.29 14.96
CA LYS A 126 11.52 -13.00 13.67
C LYS A 126 10.20 -13.73 13.46
N ILE A 127 9.56 -14.21 14.52
CA ILE A 127 8.18 -14.73 14.48
C ILE A 127 7.21 -13.64 14.00
N ALA A 128 7.31 -12.43 14.58
CA ALA A 128 6.47 -11.30 14.17
C ALA A 128 6.70 -10.90 12.70
N ILE A 129 7.95 -10.91 12.23
CA ILE A 129 8.29 -10.66 10.83
C ILE A 129 7.65 -11.73 9.95
N CYS A 130 7.78 -13.02 10.27
CA CYS A 130 7.16 -14.11 9.49
C CYS A 130 5.64 -13.94 9.41
N HIS A 131 4.99 -13.57 10.50
CA HIS A 131 3.56 -13.27 10.50
C HIS A 131 3.21 -12.08 9.60
N ASN A 132 3.96 -10.97 9.64
CA ASN A 132 3.72 -9.88 8.71
C ASN A 132 3.87 -10.31 7.24
N GLU A 133 4.91 -11.07 6.91
CA GLU A 133 5.12 -11.56 5.54
C GLU A 133 4.03 -12.54 5.09
N LEU A 134 3.60 -13.46 5.96
CA LEU A 134 2.48 -14.35 5.66
C LEU A 134 1.19 -13.54 5.42
N GLY A 135 0.96 -12.48 6.19
CA GLY A 135 -0.17 -11.57 5.98
C GLY A 135 -0.16 -10.92 4.59
N LEU A 136 1.00 -10.44 4.13
CA LEU A 136 1.17 -9.88 2.80
C LEU A 136 0.90 -10.92 1.69
N ILE A 137 1.42 -12.14 1.84
CA ILE A 137 1.15 -13.22 0.87
C ILE A 137 -0.33 -13.58 0.82
N LYS A 138 -1.03 -13.62 1.96
CA LYS A 138 -2.47 -13.86 1.99
C LYS A 138 -3.25 -12.73 1.32
N GLU A 139 -2.84 -11.48 1.49
CA GLU A 139 -3.43 -10.32 0.81
C GLU A 139 -3.27 -10.43 -0.72
N GLU A 140 -2.07 -10.74 -1.22
CA GLU A 140 -1.81 -10.94 -2.65
C GLU A 140 -2.63 -12.09 -3.25
N LEU A 141 -2.91 -13.13 -2.45
CA LEU A 141 -3.76 -14.26 -2.84
C LEU A 141 -5.26 -13.97 -2.68
N GLY A 142 -5.65 -12.81 -2.15
CA GLY A 142 -7.04 -12.41 -1.93
C GLY A 142 -7.69 -13.02 -0.67
N TYR A 143 -6.92 -13.69 0.19
CA TYR A 143 -7.38 -14.24 1.48
C TYR A 143 -7.26 -13.19 2.58
N PHE A 144 -8.09 -12.15 2.52
CA PHE A 144 -7.97 -10.97 3.38
C PHE A 144 -8.21 -11.28 4.87
N GLU A 145 -9.10 -12.20 5.22
CA GLU A 145 -9.33 -12.60 6.61
C GLU A 145 -8.12 -13.32 7.23
N ASP A 146 -7.47 -14.21 6.46
CA ASP A 146 -6.23 -14.88 6.89
C ASP A 146 -5.08 -13.87 7.01
N SER A 147 -5.05 -12.88 6.12
CA SER A 147 -4.10 -11.77 6.17
C SER A 147 -4.23 -10.97 7.46
N ILE A 148 -5.46 -10.59 7.83
CA ILE A 148 -5.77 -9.89 9.09
C ILE A 148 -5.31 -10.71 10.30
N TYR A 149 -5.58 -12.02 10.33
CA TYR A 149 -5.12 -12.90 11.41
C TYR A 149 -3.61 -12.81 11.60
N HIS A 150 -2.84 -12.95 10.52
CA HIS A 150 -1.39 -12.90 10.59
C HIS A 150 -0.86 -11.52 10.97
N PHE A 151 -1.47 -10.43 10.48
CA PHE A 151 -1.09 -9.09 10.93
C PHE A 151 -1.40 -8.85 12.41
N ASP A 152 -2.53 -9.33 12.92
CA ASP A 152 -2.86 -9.20 14.35
C ASP A 152 -1.87 -9.97 15.25
N GLU A 153 -1.43 -11.17 14.86
CA GLU A 153 -0.37 -11.91 15.57
C GLU A 153 0.94 -11.10 15.60
N SER A 154 1.35 -10.54 14.45
CA SER A 154 2.54 -9.69 14.36
C SER A 154 2.43 -8.43 15.24
N ILE A 155 1.26 -7.77 15.25
CA ILE A 155 0.98 -6.59 16.07
C ILE A 155 1.13 -6.91 17.56
N GLN A 156 0.59 -8.03 18.03
CA GLN A 156 0.67 -8.40 19.45
C GLN A 156 2.12 -8.57 19.90
N ILE A 157 2.94 -9.24 19.09
CA ILE A 157 4.35 -9.48 19.41
C ILE A 157 5.15 -8.17 19.34
N LEU A 158 5.00 -7.38 18.28
CA LEU A 158 5.76 -6.13 18.12
C LEU A 158 5.41 -5.10 19.20
N LYS A 159 4.17 -5.09 19.70
CA LYS A 159 3.79 -4.28 20.86
C LYS A 159 4.53 -4.69 22.13
N ASN A 160 4.68 -5.99 22.38
CA ASN A 160 5.38 -6.49 23.56
C ASN A 160 6.90 -6.22 23.48
N LEU A 161 7.44 -6.16 22.26
CA LEU A 161 8.85 -5.87 22.00
C LEU A 161 9.18 -4.37 21.88
N ASP A 162 8.17 -3.49 21.97
CA ASP A 162 8.31 -2.05 21.72
C ASP A 162 8.95 -1.71 20.35
N GLU A 163 8.75 -2.57 19.33
CA GLU A 163 9.29 -2.42 17.98
C GLU A 163 8.42 -1.49 17.12
N ASN A 164 8.34 -0.22 17.54
CA ASN A 164 7.38 0.76 17.02
C ASN A 164 7.48 0.98 15.50
N LYS A 165 8.69 1.03 14.95
CA LYS A 165 8.90 1.23 13.51
C LYS A 165 8.27 0.11 12.67
N LYS A 166 8.42 -1.16 13.10
CA LYS A 166 7.78 -2.30 12.43
C LYS A 166 6.28 -2.31 12.69
N LEU A 167 5.85 -1.98 13.91
CA LEU A 167 4.44 -1.90 14.27
C LEU A 167 3.65 -0.91 13.38
N VAL A 168 4.24 0.24 13.03
CA VAL A 168 3.67 1.20 12.07
C VAL A 168 3.44 0.57 10.70
N GLN A 169 4.39 -0.25 10.21
CA GLN A 169 4.25 -0.94 8.93
C GLN A 169 3.10 -1.94 8.97
N VAL A 170 3.02 -2.75 10.02
CA VAL A 170 1.95 -3.75 10.15
C VAL A 170 0.58 -3.08 10.31
N TYR A 171 0.50 -1.95 11.00
CA TYR A 171 -0.73 -1.14 11.04
C TYR A 171 -1.17 -0.63 9.67
N ASN A 172 -0.25 -0.27 8.78
CA ASN A 172 -0.61 0.08 7.42
C ASN A 172 -1.11 -1.13 6.64
N ASN A 173 -0.43 -2.27 6.75
CA ASN A 173 -0.80 -3.48 6.02
C ASN A 173 -2.18 -4.01 6.45
N ILE A 174 -2.45 -4.09 7.76
CA ILE A 174 -3.77 -4.49 8.26
C ILE A 174 -4.85 -3.46 7.88
N GLY A 175 -4.50 -2.17 7.80
CA GLY A 175 -5.38 -1.12 7.29
C GLY A 175 -5.77 -1.36 5.83
N ASN A 176 -4.83 -1.79 4.99
CA ASN A 176 -5.11 -2.18 3.60
C ASN A 176 -6.04 -3.38 3.55
N ALA A 177 -5.77 -4.44 4.33
CA ALA A 177 -6.61 -5.63 4.37
C ALA A 177 -8.07 -5.31 4.78
N TYR A 178 -8.27 -4.50 5.84
CA TYR A 178 -9.61 -4.03 6.21
C TYR A 178 -10.27 -3.18 5.11
N PHE A 179 -9.50 -2.35 4.40
CA PHE A 179 -10.02 -1.57 3.28
C PHE A 179 -10.49 -2.46 2.12
N GLN A 180 -9.79 -3.56 1.83
CA GLN A 180 -10.18 -4.50 0.77
C GLN A 180 -11.52 -5.18 1.08
N ILE A 181 -11.73 -5.62 2.32
CA ILE A 181 -13.03 -6.19 2.77
C ILE A 181 -14.12 -5.13 3.04
N LYS A 182 -13.87 -3.88 2.68
CA LYS A 182 -14.78 -2.73 2.82
C LYS A 182 -15.15 -2.38 4.27
N ASP A 183 -14.32 -2.79 5.23
CA ASP A 183 -14.40 -2.33 6.61
C ASP A 183 -13.66 -0.99 6.77
N VAL A 184 -14.38 0.08 6.41
CA VAL A 184 -13.87 1.45 6.44
C VAL A 184 -13.52 1.91 7.87
N GLU A 185 -14.22 1.41 8.88
CA GLU A 185 -14.01 1.82 10.27
C GLU A 185 -12.68 1.29 10.81
N ASN A 186 -12.40 -0.01 10.62
CA ASN A 186 -11.15 -0.59 11.05
C ASN A 186 -9.97 -0.11 10.19
N ALA A 187 -10.14 0.00 8.86
CA ALA A 187 -9.11 0.57 8.00
C ALA A 187 -8.68 1.97 8.47
N TYR A 188 -9.64 2.86 8.71
CA TYR A 188 -9.38 4.19 9.26
C TYR A 188 -8.60 4.12 10.58
N LYS A 189 -9.07 3.28 11.52
CA LYS A 189 -8.47 3.14 12.85
C LYS A 189 -7.01 2.72 12.77
N TYR A 190 -6.68 1.72 11.96
CA TYR A 190 -5.31 1.22 11.86
C TYR A 190 -4.37 2.21 11.13
N TYR A 191 -4.82 2.88 10.06
CA TYR A 191 -4.03 3.97 9.47
C TYR A 191 -3.80 5.13 10.46
N GLN A 192 -4.82 5.50 11.23
CA GLN A 192 -4.71 6.56 12.23
C GLN A 192 -3.72 6.18 13.34
N ASN A 193 -3.76 4.93 13.81
CA ASN A 193 -2.76 4.41 14.76
C ASN A 193 -1.34 4.44 14.17
N ALA A 194 -1.17 4.12 12.88
CA ALA A 194 0.11 4.18 12.18
C ALA A 194 0.64 5.63 12.14
N ILE A 195 -0.21 6.60 11.76
CA ILE A 195 0.11 8.03 11.74
C ILE A 195 0.52 8.51 13.14
N GLU A 196 -0.31 8.28 14.16
CA GLU A 196 -0.04 8.76 15.52
C GLU A 196 1.24 8.18 16.12
N LEU A 197 1.48 6.89 15.91
CA LEU A 197 2.71 6.24 16.36
C LEU A 197 3.92 6.78 15.59
N SER A 198 3.81 6.95 14.27
CA SER A 198 4.91 7.51 13.47
C SER A 198 5.25 8.95 13.86
N GLU A 199 4.26 9.81 14.13
CA GLU A 199 4.48 11.17 14.63
C GLU A 199 5.16 11.16 16.00
N LYS A 200 4.72 10.28 16.92
CA LYS A 200 5.31 10.15 18.25
C LYS A 200 6.79 9.74 18.20
N GLU A 201 7.12 8.84 17.28
CA GLU A 201 8.47 8.30 17.11
C GLU A 201 9.33 9.13 16.14
N ASN A 202 8.81 10.24 15.60
CA ASN A 202 9.47 11.09 14.59
C ASN A 202 9.84 10.36 13.29
N LEU A 203 9.02 9.40 12.91
CA LEU A 203 9.09 8.57 11.72
C LEU A 203 8.37 9.25 10.54
N VAL A 204 9.00 10.30 9.99
CA VAL A 204 8.39 11.16 8.94
C VAL A 204 8.11 10.38 7.66
N TYR A 205 9.00 9.45 7.31
CA TYR A 205 8.82 8.38 6.32
C TYR A 205 7.39 7.83 6.29
N GLU A 206 7.09 7.28 7.45
CA GLU A 206 6.03 6.33 7.70
C GLU A 206 4.73 7.07 7.93
N GLU A 207 4.82 8.25 8.56
CA GLU A 207 3.72 9.20 8.64
C GLU A 207 3.22 9.56 7.25
N ILE A 208 4.11 9.94 6.33
CA ILE A 208 3.74 10.30 4.95
C ILE A 208 3.09 9.13 4.22
N LYS A 209 3.65 7.91 4.34
CA LYS A 209 3.07 6.70 3.75
C LYS A 209 1.68 6.38 4.30
N SER A 210 1.52 6.43 5.63
CA SER A 210 0.25 6.17 6.31
C SER A 210 -0.81 7.23 5.99
N SER A 211 -0.41 8.50 5.99
CA SER A 211 -1.21 9.65 5.56
C SER A 211 -1.59 9.55 4.08
N SER A 212 -0.75 8.96 3.24
CA SER A 212 -1.09 8.67 1.85
C SER A 212 -2.21 7.64 1.75
N ASN A 213 -2.16 6.56 2.54
CA ASN A 213 -3.17 5.49 2.50
C ASN A 213 -4.53 5.95 3.04
N ILE A 214 -4.55 6.76 4.10
CA ILE A 214 -5.82 7.23 4.69
C ILE A 214 -6.62 8.13 3.73
N VAL A 215 -6.00 8.73 2.71
CA VAL A 215 -6.70 9.57 1.71
C VAL A 215 -7.83 8.81 1.02
N GLU A 216 -7.65 7.53 0.71
CA GLU A 216 -8.68 6.70 0.07
C GLU A 216 -9.92 6.54 0.97
N ILE A 217 -9.68 6.37 2.27
CA ILE A 217 -10.74 6.35 3.28
C ILE A 217 -11.44 7.71 3.36
N LEU A 218 -10.69 8.80 3.36
CA LEU A 218 -11.25 10.14 3.43
C LEU A 218 -12.08 10.50 2.19
N PHE A 219 -11.77 9.93 1.01
CA PHE A 219 -12.64 10.06 -0.16
C PHE A 219 -14.00 9.41 0.07
N ILE A 220 -14.03 8.20 0.64
CA ILE A 220 -15.28 7.50 0.98
C ILE A 220 -16.09 8.29 2.02
N LEU A 221 -15.39 8.92 2.97
CA LEU A 221 -16.01 9.72 4.03
C LEU A 221 -16.34 11.16 3.59
N ASN A 222 -16.02 11.55 2.36
CA ASN A 222 -16.18 12.88 1.79
C ASN A 222 -15.49 14.01 2.60
N ASP A 223 -14.38 13.72 3.28
CA ASP A 223 -13.60 14.71 4.04
C ASP A 223 -12.52 15.35 3.16
N TYR A 224 -12.97 16.12 2.17
CA TYR A 224 -12.09 16.75 1.17
C TYR A 224 -11.16 17.82 1.75
N GLU A 225 -11.56 18.46 2.85
CA GLU A 225 -10.72 19.45 3.55
C GLU A 225 -9.50 18.80 4.18
N ARG A 226 -9.67 17.64 4.83
CA ARG A 226 -8.53 16.89 5.38
C ARG A 226 -7.64 16.32 4.27
N ILE A 227 -8.23 15.79 3.19
CA ILE A 227 -7.47 15.34 2.03
C ILE A 227 -6.57 16.46 1.51
N LYS A 228 -7.11 17.66 1.30
CA LYS A 228 -6.33 18.81 0.81
C LYS A 228 -5.14 19.15 1.72
N LYS A 229 -5.31 19.10 3.05
CA LYS A 229 -4.21 19.33 4.00
C LYS A 229 -3.13 18.27 3.88
N ILE A 230 -3.54 17.00 3.84
CA ILE A 230 -2.63 15.86 3.68
C ILE A 230 -1.87 15.98 2.37
N LEU A 231 -2.55 16.18 1.24
CA LEU A 231 -1.90 16.28 -0.08
C LEU A 231 -0.93 17.47 -0.19
N ASN A 232 -1.15 18.58 0.53
CA ASN A 232 -0.17 19.67 0.60
C ASN A 232 1.12 19.21 1.30
N ARG A 233 1.00 18.48 2.41
CA ARG A 233 2.14 17.93 3.16
C ARG A 233 2.90 16.89 2.34
N LEU A 234 2.19 15.96 1.68
CA LEU A 234 2.80 14.96 0.78
C LEU A 234 3.59 15.65 -0.33
N LYS A 235 2.97 16.64 -0.99
CA LYS A 235 3.60 17.40 -2.07
C LYS A 235 4.89 18.08 -1.60
N GLU A 236 4.89 18.73 -0.45
CA GLU A 236 6.07 19.38 0.10
C GLU A 236 7.18 18.35 0.41
N PHE A 237 6.82 17.25 1.07
CA PHE A 237 7.77 16.19 1.42
C PHE A 237 8.43 15.57 0.18
N PHE A 238 7.64 15.12 -0.80
CA PHE A 238 8.18 14.43 -1.98
C PHE A 238 8.98 15.36 -2.90
N ASN A 239 8.57 16.63 -3.05
CA ASN A 239 9.37 17.62 -3.79
C ASN A 239 10.71 17.88 -3.11
N ASN A 240 10.73 18.07 -1.78
CA ASN A 240 11.97 18.33 -1.05
C ASN A 240 12.94 17.13 -1.07
N ASN A 241 12.41 15.90 -1.16
CA ASN A 241 13.21 14.69 -1.24
C ASN A 241 13.55 14.25 -2.67
N ASN A 242 13.08 14.95 -3.70
CA ASN A 242 13.20 14.57 -5.12
C ASN A 242 12.63 13.18 -5.42
N ASP A 243 11.56 12.78 -4.73
CA ASP A 243 10.87 11.51 -4.96
C ASP A 243 9.80 11.69 -6.04
N ILE A 244 10.16 11.35 -7.28
CA ILE A 244 9.28 11.50 -8.45
C ILE A 244 8.03 10.61 -8.32
N TYR A 245 8.16 9.41 -7.77
CA TYR A 245 7.02 8.48 -7.59
C TYR A 245 6.02 9.05 -6.60
N GLY A 246 6.50 9.55 -5.47
CA GLY A 246 5.69 10.26 -4.48
C GLY A 246 4.98 11.50 -5.06
N VAL A 247 5.67 12.25 -5.94
CA VAL A 247 5.05 13.39 -6.65
C VAL A 247 3.93 12.93 -7.59
N ILE A 248 4.15 11.89 -8.41
CA ILE A 248 3.15 11.35 -9.34
C ILE A 248 1.90 10.89 -8.59
N THR A 249 2.07 10.06 -7.55
CA THR A 249 0.95 9.55 -6.76
C THR A 249 0.19 10.67 -6.04
N THR A 250 0.89 11.73 -5.60
CA THR A 250 0.26 12.91 -5.02
C THR A 250 -0.54 13.70 -6.06
N LEU A 251 -0.04 13.87 -7.29
CA LEU A 251 -0.75 14.53 -8.39
C LEU A 251 -2.02 13.78 -8.80
N LEU A 252 -1.93 12.44 -8.86
CA LEU A 252 -3.08 11.57 -9.10
C LEU A 252 -4.18 11.80 -8.06
N LYS A 253 -3.81 11.83 -6.77
CA LYS A 253 -4.75 12.12 -5.67
C LYS A 253 -5.33 13.53 -5.73
N TYR A 254 -4.56 14.53 -6.19
CA TYR A 254 -5.10 15.87 -6.47
C TYR A 254 -6.11 15.86 -7.61
N GLY A 255 -5.82 15.12 -8.69
CA GLY A 255 -6.76 14.91 -9.79
C GLY A 255 -8.08 14.34 -9.28
N LYS A 256 -8.01 13.23 -8.54
CA LYS A 256 -9.16 12.58 -7.89
C LYS A 256 -9.92 13.52 -6.96
N LEU A 257 -9.21 14.32 -6.14
CA LEU A 257 -9.83 15.34 -5.29
C LEU A 257 -10.62 16.37 -6.10
N TYR A 258 -10.04 16.93 -7.16
CA TYR A 258 -10.75 17.89 -8.01
C TYR A 258 -11.93 17.25 -8.74
N PHE A 259 -11.81 16.00 -9.18
CA PHE A 259 -12.94 15.25 -9.73
C PHE A 259 -14.11 15.13 -8.74
N PHE A 260 -13.83 14.77 -7.48
CA PHE A 260 -14.88 14.63 -6.47
C PHE A 260 -15.46 15.96 -5.96
N LEU A 261 -14.72 17.07 -6.09
CA LEU A 261 -15.23 18.41 -5.79
C LEU A 261 -16.28 18.91 -6.79
N GLY A 262 -16.37 18.30 -7.98
CA GLY A 262 -17.44 18.54 -8.95
C GLY A 262 -16.98 19.20 -10.25
N ASP A 263 -17.97 19.47 -11.11
CA ASP A 263 -17.81 19.91 -12.50
C ASP A 263 -16.97 21.19 -12.67
N HIS A 264 -17.11 22.16 -11.77
CA HIS A 264 -16.31 23.39 -11.74
C HIS A 264 -14.80 23.15 -11.55
N TYR A 265 -14.39 21.94 -11.17
CA TYR A 265 -13.00 21.55 -10.94
C TYR A 265 -12.49 20.51 -11.95
N TYR A 266 -13.28 20.09 -12.94
CA TYR A 266 -12.86 19.08 -13.92
C TYR A 266 -11.65 19.48 -14.75
N ASP A 267 -11.53 20.76 -15.14
CA ASP A 267 -10.33 21.24 -15.84
C ASP A 267 -9.08 21.05 -14.98
N LYS A 268 -9.14 21.46 -13.70
CA LYS A 268 -8.03 21.30 -12.75
C LYS A 268 -7.72 19.84 -12.46
N SER A 269 -8.74 18.99 -12.40
CA SER A 269 -8.56 17.55 -12.29
C SER A 269 -7.77 17.03 -13.48
N TYR A 270 -8.20 17.38 -14.69
CA TYR A 270 -7.57 16.94 -15.93
C TYR A 270 -6.11 17.41 -16.03
N ASP A 271 -5.84 18.67 -15.69
CA ASP A 271 -4.47 19.23 -15.66
C ASP A 271 -3.55 18.46 -14.71
N LYS A 272 -4.01 18.15 -13.48
CA LYS A 272 -3.19 17.38 -12.51
C LYS A 272 -2.89 15.97 -12.98
N LEU A 273 -3.85 15.34 -13.65
CA LEU A 273 -3.69 14.01 -14.22
C LEU A 273 -2.75 14.03 -15.44
N LEU A 274 -2.78 15.10 -16.24
CA LEU A 274 -1.80 15.31 -17.31
C LEU A 274 -0.39 15.53 -16.76
N ASP A 275 -0.22 16.36 -15.74
CA ASP A 275 1.07 16.59 -15.07
C ASP A 275 1.67 15.25 -14.59
N ALA A 276 0.83 14.36 -14.04
CA ALA A 276 1.25 13.04 -13.58
C ALA A 276 1.70 12.14 -14.75
N LEU A 277 0.98 12.11 -15.86
CA LEU A 277 1.36 11.35 -17.06
C LEU A 277 2.67 11.84 -17.69
N GLU A 278 2.90 13.15 -17.71
CA GLU A 278 4.15 13.72 -18.23
C GLU A 278 5.36 13.23 -17.41
N LEU A 279 5.22 13.21 -16.08
CA LEU A 279 6.26 12.67 -15.19
C LEU A 279 6.46 11.16 -15.38
N ILE A 280 5.38 10.38 -15.55
CA ILE A 280 5.47 8.94 -15.84
C ILE A 280 6.25 8.71 -17.14
N ASN A 281 5.97 9.46 -18.20
CA ASN A 281 6.69 9.34 -19.48
C ASN A 281 8.18 9.69 -19.34
N ASN A 282 8.53 10.66 -18.47
CA ASN A 282 9.93 11.02 -18.22
C ASN A 282 10.73 9.91 -17.52
N ILE A 283 10.06 9.05 -16.75
CA ILE A 283 10.67 7.92 -16.03
C ILE A 283 10.38 6.58 -16.70
N GLU A 284 9.78 6.56 -17.89
CA GLU A 284 9.30 5.34 -18.58
C GLU A 284 10.39 4.27 -18.71
N ASN A 285 11.64 4.68 -19.03
CA ASN A 285 12.76 3.76 -19.18
C ASN A 285 13.36 3.27 -17.86
N GLN A 286 12.91 3.80 -16.73
CA GLN A 286 13.41 3.49 -15.38
C GLN A 286 12.45 2.60 -14.58
N ILE A 287 11.22 2.39 -15.07
CA ILE A 287 10.18 1.62 -14.39
C ILE A 287 9.71 0.45 -15.26
N SER A 288 9.27 -0.65 -14.64
CA SER A 288 8.63 -1.74 -15.39
C SER A 288 7.31 -1.31 -16.03
N VAL A 289 6.91 -2.08 -17.04
CA VAL A 289 5.55 -2.01 -17.61
C VAL A 289 4.48 -2.21 -16.55
N TYR A 290 4.74 -3.08 -15.56
CA TYR A 290 3.85 -3.31 -14.42
C TYR A 290 3.65 -2.05 -13.57
N MET A 291 4.76 -1.43 -13.14
CA MET A 291 4.74 -0.21 -12.32
C MET A 291 4.12 0.97 -13.07
N ARG A 292 4.44 1.11 -14.35
CA ARG A 292 3.79 2.09 -15.22
C ARG A 292 2.28 1.90 -15.27
N SER A 293 1.84 0.66 -15.51
CA SER A 293 0.41 0.33 -15.61
C SER A 293 -0.34 0.63 -14.31
N LYS A 294 0.28 0.36 -13.15
CA LYS A 294 -0.25 0.72 -11.82
C LYS A 294 -0.41 2.22 -11.60
N LEU A 295 0.44 3.06 -12.20
CA LEU A 295 0.32 4.52 -12.10
C LEU A 295 -0.69 5.09 -13.10
N GLU A 296 -0.78 4.50 -14.29
CA GLU A 296 -1.57 5.03 -15.40
C GLU A 296 -3.07 4.69 -15.33
N TRP A 297 -3.44 3.53 -14.80
CA TRP A 297 -4.83 3.04 -14.92
C TRP A 297 -5.86 3.99 -14.31
N GLU A 298 -5.62 4.52 -13.10
CA GLU A 298 -6.53 5.49 -12.47
C GLU A 298 -6.53 6.81 -13.22
N ILE A 299 -5.37 7.24 -13.71
CA ILE A 299 -5.25 8.48 -14.46
C ILE A 299 -6.15 8.43 -15.70
N PHE A 300 -6.02 7.37 -16.49
CA PHE A 300 -6.86 7.17 -17.67
C PHE A 300 -8.33 7.00 -17.31
N LEU A 301 -8.66 6.35 -16.19
CA LEU A 301 -10.02 6.21 -15.70
C LEU A 301 -10.68 7.58 -15.44
N PHE A 302 -10.00 8.44 -14.68
CA PHE A 302 -10.54 9.76 -14.33
C PHE A 302 -10.56 10.72 -15.53
N GLN A 303 -9.52 10.71 -16.38
CA GLN A 303 -9.53 11.48 -17.62
C GLN A 303 -10.66 11.03 -18.55
N GLY A 304 -10.89 9.72 -18.68
CA GLY A 304 -12.00 9.17 -19.47
C GLY A 304 -13.36 9.63 -18.94
N LYS A 305 -13.59 9.53 -17.63
CA LYS A 305 -14.82 10.02 -16.96
C LYS A 305 -15.05 11.52 -17.20
N ILE A 306 -14.00 12.34 -17.10
CA ILE A 306 -14.09 13.78 -17.36
C ILE A 306 -14.47 14.06 -18.82
N ASN A 307 -13.88 13.33 -19.78
CA ASN A 307 -14.22 13.47 -21.20
C ASN A 307 -15.68 13.09 -21.49
N LEU A 308 -16.27 12.12 -20.76
CA LEU A 308 -17.71 11.85 -20.84
C LEU A 308 -18.53 13.06 -20.42
N PHE A 309 -18.17 13.75 -19.32
CA PHE A 309 -18.86 14.98 -18.90
C PHE A 309 -18.72 16.12 -19.90
N TRP A 310 -17.62 16.17 -20.65
CA TRP A 310 -17.40 17.14 -21.73
C TRP A 310 -18.00 16.72 -23.08
N ASN A 311 -18.75 15.61 -23.15
CA ASN A 311 -19.29 15.04 -24.38
C ASN A 311 -18.23 14.73 -25.47
N LYS A 312 -16.99 14.45 -25.06
CA LYS A 312 -15.88 14.02 -25.91
C LYS A 312 -15.81 12.49 -25.93
N LEU A 313 -16.77 11.87 -26.61
CA LEU A 313 -17.03 10.43 -26.52
C LEU A 313 -15.87 9.58 -27.07
N SER A 314 -15.28 9.98 -28.20
CA SER A 314 -14.17 9.24 -28.81
C SER A 314 -12.91 9.25 -27.93
N GLU A 315 -12.59 10.40 -27.34
CA GLU A 315 -11.47 10.55 -26.41
C GLU A 315 -11.73 9.78 -25.12
N ALA A 316 -12.96 9.84 -24.59
CA ALA A 316 -13.36 9.08 -23.41
C ALA A 316 -13.22 7.58 -23.63
N GLU A 317 -13.71 7.05 -24.76
CA GLU A 317 -13.60 5.63 -25.10
C GLU A 317 -12.14 5.17 -25.15
N ASN A 318 -11.27 5.92 -25.85
CA ASN A 318 -9.85 5.60 -25.93
C ASN A 318 -9.18 5.58 -24.55
N LEU A 319 -9.44 6.58 -23.71
CA LEU A 319 -8.86 6.65 -22.36
C LEU A 319 -9.37 5.51 -21.46
N LEU A 320 -10.66 5.20 -21.50
CA LEU A 320 -11.22 4.10 -20.71
C LEU A 320 -10.70 2.73 -21.18
N LEU A 321 -10.44 2.54 -22.48
CA LEU A 321 -9.79 1.34 -22.99
C LEU A 321 -8.35 1.22 -22.48
N LYS A 322 -7.57 2.30 -22.51
CA LYS A 322 -6.21 2.32 -21.94
C LYS A 322 -6.23 1.99 -20.44
N SER A 323 -7.18 2.53 -19.69
CA SER A 323 -7.36 2.19 -18.27
C SER A 323 -7.56 0.69 -18.08
N LEU A 324 -8.44 0.07 -18.88
CA LEU A 324 -8.69 -1.37 -18.82
C LEU A 324 -7.45 -2.20 -19.23
N GLU A 325 -6.72 -1.77 -20.26
CA GLU A 325 -5.47 -2.40 -20.67
C GLU A 325 -4.42 -2.34 -19.56
N SER A 326 -4.25 -1.19 -18.91
CA SER A 326 -3.35 -1.04 -17.76
C SER A 326 -3.74 -1.98 -16.61
N VAL A 327 -5.04 -2.10 -16.28
CA VAL A 327 -5.52 -3.03 -15.25
C VAL A 327 -5.15 -4.48 -15.59
N ARG A 328 -5.44 -4.91 -16.82
CA ARG A 328 -5.10 -6.28 -17.28
C ARG A 328 -3.61 -6.58 -17.15
N MET A 329 -2.74 -5.61 -17.45
CA MET A 329 -1.30 -5.82 -17.41
C MET A 329 -0.76 -6.10 -16.01
N PHE A 330 -1.41 -5.62 -14.94
CA PHE A 330 -0.99 -5.93 -13.57
C PHE A 330 -1.86 -6.99 -12.87
N GLU A 331 -3.04 -7.34 -13.41
CA GLU A 331 -3.87 -8.45 -12.92
C GLU A 331 -3.48 -9.82 -13.51
N ILE A 332 -3.14 -9.90 -14.80
CA ILE A 332 -2.84 -11.18 -15.49
C ILE A 332 -1.60 -11.87 -14.93
N GLU A 333 -0.65 -11.12 -14.35
CA GLU A 333 0.51 -11.72 -13.69
C GLU A 333 0.18 -12.42 -12.35
N ASN A 334 -1.06 -12.35 -11.86
CA ASN A 334 -1.55 -13.07 -10.67
C ASN A 334 -2.32 -14.37 -11.02
N GLU A 335 -2.69 -14.60 -12.28
CA GLU A 335 -3.55 -15.75 -12.65
C GLU A 335 -2.81 -17.10 -12.75
N ASN A 336 -1.47 -17.13 -12.69
CA ASN A 336 -0.70 -18.38 -12.72
C ASN A 336 -0.75 -19.18 -11.39
N VAL A 337 -1.59 -18.78 -10.43
CA VAL A 337 -1.72 -19.46 -9.12
C VAL A 337 -2.75 -20.60 -9.14
N ASN A 338 -3.60 -20.70 -10.18
CA ASN A 338 -4.67 -21.71 -10.24
C ASN A 338 -4.32 -23.02 -10.96
N GLU A 339 -3.06 -23.23 -11.35
CA GLU A 339 -2.62 -24.50 -11.95
C GLU A 339 -1.39 -25.07 -11.23
N SER A 340 -1.59 -25.80 -10.12
CA SER A 340 -1.01 -27.14 -9.84
C SER A 340 -1.29 -27.63 -8.42
#